data_AF-A0A535RKV0-F1
#
_entry.id   AF-A0A535RKV0-F1
#
_cell.length_a   1.000
_cell.length_b   1.000
_cell.length_c   1.000
_cell.angle_alpha   90.00
_cell.angle_beta   90.00
_cell.angle_gamma   90.00
#
_symmetry.space_group_name_H-M   'P 1'
#
loop_
_entity.id
_entity.type
_entity.pdbx_description
1 polymer ?
#
loop_
_entity_poly.entity_id
_entity_poly.type
_entity_poly.pdbx_seq_one_letter_code
_entity_poly.pdbx_strand_id
1 'polypeptide(L)'
;MRTIALLALALLLAHPLYVEAAPPPSPEVSVRVMARFADAAARYRVVSRHAALSRGAVGKTGFELLELPGRSAADAAASLRAEPGVLNAEPDAHVSLAFTPNDPFYATDPFSAIAAGEWGLRKAMV
;
A
#
# COMPACT_ATOMS: atom_id res chain seq x y z
N MET A 1 -12.53 -64.43 -19.43
CA MET A 1 -12.52 -63.05 -20.00
C MET A 1 -13.47 -62.06 -19.33
N ARG A 2 -14.49 -62.48 -18.55
CA ARG A 2 -15.40 -61.57 -17.83
C ARG A 2 -14.85 -60.98 -16.52
N THR A 3 -13.88 -61.63 -15.90
CA THR A 3 -13.31 -61.24 -14.60
C THR A 3 -12.35 -60.05 -14.67
N ILE A 4 -11.71 -59.80 -15.82
CA ILE A 4 -10.78 -58.68 -16.00
C ILE A 4 -11.53 -57.35 -16.14
N ALA A 5 -12.72 -57.35 -16.74
CA ALA A 5 -13.51 -56.15 -16.99
C ALA A 5 -14.06 -55.49 -15.69
N LEU A 6 -14.31 -56.28 -14.65
CA LEU A 6 -14.83 -55.77 -13.37
C LEU A 6 -13.74 -55.10 -12.52
N LEU A 7 -12.49 -55.54 -12.63
CA LEU A 7 -11.37 -54.96 -11.88
C LEU A 7 -11.03 -53.54 -12.35
N ALA A 8 -11.15 -53.27 -13.65
CA ALA A 8 -10.88 -51.95 -14.22
C ALA A 8 -11.91 -50.89 -13.81
N LEU A 9 -13.18 -51.29 -13.60
CA LEU A 9 -14.24 -50.36 -13.19
C LEU A 9 -14.10 -49.95 -11.70
N ALA A 10 -13.62 -50.84 -10.85
CA ALA A 10 -13.39 -50.55 -9.44
C ALA A 10 -12.21 -49.57 -9.22
N LEU A 11 -11.18 -49.64 -10.05
CA LEU A 11 -10.03 -48.72 -9.99
C LEU A 11 -10.37 -47.30 -10.47
N LEU A 12 -11.34 -47.14 -11.39
CA LEU A 12 -11.73 -45.81 -11.87
C LEU A 12 -12.51 -45.00 -10.82
N LEU A 13 -13.27 -45.68 -9.96
CA LEU A 13 -14.11 -45.04 -8.92
C LEU A 13 -13.35 -44.73 -7.62
N ALA A 14 -12.11 -45.21 -7.47
CA ALA A 14 -11.29 -45.03 -6.27
C ALA A 14 -10.45 -43.74 -6.27
N HIS A 15 -10.59 -42.87 -7.28
CA HIS A 15 -9.88 -41.59 -7.30
C HIS A 15 -10.54 -40.64 -6.30
N PRO A 16 -9.87 -40.26 -5.19
CA PRO A 16 -10.37 -39.18 -4.37
C PRO A 16 -10.45 -37.93 -5.25
N LEU A 17 -11.64 -37.35 -5.36
CA LEU A 17 -11.79 -36.01 -5.91
C LEU A 17 -11.06 -35.06 -4.96
N TYR A 18 -9.79 -34.81 -5.25
CA TYR A 18 -9.08 -33.68 -4.69
C TYR A 18 -9.74 -32.42 -5.26
N VAL A 19 -10.73 -31.91 -4.53
CA VAL A 19 -11.17 -30.53 -4.68
C VAL A 19 -10.04 -29.71 -4.07
N GLU A 20 -9.11 -29.27 -4.91
CA GLU A 20 -8.14 -28.23 -4.53
C GLU A 20 -8.98 -27.03 -4.09
N ALA A 21 -9.03 -26.78 -2.78
CA ALA A 21 -9.65 -25.59 -2.25
C ALA A 21 -8.92 -24.41 -2.90
N ALA A 22 -9.66 -23.54 -3.59
CA ALA A 22 -9.09 -22.30 -4.10
C ALA A 22 -8.31 -21.65 -2.96
N PRO A 23 -7.06 -21.21 -3.18
CA PRO A 23 -6.28 -20.55 -2.14
C PRO A 23 -7.14 -19.45 -1.54
N PRO A 24 -7.14 -19.31 -0.20
CA PRO A 24 -7.95 -18.28 0.45
C PRO A 24 -7.60 -16.93 -0.19
N PRO A 25 -8.60 -16.07 -0.46
CA PRO A 25 -8.32 -14.75 -0.99
C PRO A 25 -7.29 -14.09 -0.07
N SER A 26 -6.20 -13.58 -0.66
CA SER A 26 -5.23 -12.78 0.08
C SER A 26 -5.99 -11.74 0.88
N PRO A 27 -5.69 -11.52 2.18
CA PRO A 27 -6.39 -10.52 2.96
C PRO A 27 -6.31 -9.19 2.19
N GLU A 28 -7.47 -8.60 1.90
CA GLU A 28 -7.51 -7.26 1.30
C GLU A 28 -6.82 -6.31 2.29
N VAL A 29 -5.60 -5.92 1.95
CA VAL A 29 -4.88 -4.92 2.72
C VAL A 29 -5.45 -3.56 2.32
N SER A 30 -5.75 -2.74 3.31
CA SER A 30 -6.11 -1.35 3.07
C SER A 30 -4.85 -0.60 2.64
N VAL A 31 -4.85 -0.01 1.44
CA VAL A 31 -3.73 0.77 0.90
C VAL A 31 -4.12 2.23 0.74
N ARG A 32 -3.13 3.11 0.81
CA ARG A 32 -3.33 4.56 0.69
C ARG A 32 -2.76 5.08 -0.63
N VAL A 33 -3.55 5.91 -1.31
CA VAL A 33 -3.21 6.52 -2.59
C VAL A 33 -3.65 7.98 -2.55
N MET A 34 -2.79 8.88 -3.00
CA MET A 34 -3.14 10.26 -3.25
C MET A 34 -3.69 10.39 -4.68
N ALA A 35 -4.86 10.98 -4.86
CA ALA A 35 -5.47 11.17 -6.17
C ALA A 35 -5.89 12.62 -6.39
N ARG A 36 -5.79 13.08 -7.63
CA ARG A 36 -6.29 14.37 -8.09
C ARG A 36 -7.33 14.15 -9.17
N PHE A 37 -8.50 14.76 -9.01
CA PHE A 37 -9.64 14.61 -9.90
C PHE A 37 -9.86 15.86 -10.74
N ALA A 38 -10.38 15.69 -11.95
CA ALA A 38 -10.77 16.79 -12.82
C ALA A 38 -11.98 17.55 -12.26
N ASP A 39 -12.94 16.81 -11.70
CA ASP A 39 -14.17 17.35 -11.14
C ASP A 39 -14.75 16.42 -10.04
N ALA A 40 -15.83 16.88 -9.40
CA ALA A 40 -16.50 16.15 -8.34
C ALA A 40 -17.19 14.86 -8.82
N ALA A 41 -17.59 14.78 -10.09
CA ALA A 41 -18.25 13.59 -10.64
C ALA A 41 -17.25 12.45 -10.86
N ALA A 42 -16.05 12.77 -11.35
CA ALA A 42 -14.93 11.83 -11.45
C ALA A 42 -14.54 11.30 -10.07
N ARG A 43 -14.40 12.20 -9.08
CA ARG A 43 -14.14 11.83 -7.69
C ARG A 43 -15.20 10.86 -7.16
N TYR A 44 -16.48 11.19 -7.30
CA TYR A 44 -17.58 10.35 -6.78
C TYR A 44 -17.61 8.96 -7.41
N ARG A 45 -17.42 8.88 -8.74
CA ARG A 45 -17.32 7.58 -9.44
C ARG A 45 -16.19 6.74 -8.88
N VAL A 46 -15.01 7.32 -8.75
CA VAL A 46 -13.82 6.61 -8.28
C VAL A 46 -14.01 6.09 -6.86
N VAL A 47 -14.46 6.96 -5.95
CA VAL A 47 -14.75 6.60 -4.55
C VAL A 47 -15.73 5.43 -4.48
N SER A 48 -16.81 5.48 -5.26
CA SER A 48 -17.83 4.44 -5.27
C SER A 48 -17.34 3.12 -5.89
N ARG A 49 -16.64 3.20 -7.03
CA ARG A 49 -16.21 2.02 -7.80
C ARG A 49 -15.11 1.22 -7.10
N HIS A 50 -14.21 1.92 -6.42
CA HIS A 50 -13.05 1.32 -5.75
C HIS A 50 -13.29 1.06 -4.26
N ALA A 51 -14.54 1.25 -3.78
CA ALA A 51 -14.87 1.19 -2.36
C ALA A 51 -13.92 2.03 -1.49
N ALA A 52 -13.50 3.19 -2.01
CA ALA A 52 -12.49 4.01 -1.36
C ALA A 52 -13.11 4.90 -0.28
N LEU A 53 -12.36 5.11 0.79
CA LEU A 53 -12.66 6.07 1.85
C LEU A 53 -11.79 7.30 1.65
N SER A 54 -12.42 8.47 1.54
CA SER A 54 -11.69 9.73 1.57
C SER A 54 -11.18 10.02 2.98
N ARG A 55 -9.89 10.35 3.08
CA ARG A 55 -9.23 10.84 4.30
C ARG A 55 -9.02 12.35 4.29
N GLY A 56 -9.46 13.04 3.24
CA GLY A 56 -9.39 14.49 3.09
C GLY A 56 -8.27 14.97 2.16
N ALA A 57 -8.18 16.30 2.02
CA ALA A 57 -7.23 16.95 1.13
C ALA A 57 -5.79 16.94 1.69
N VAL A 58 -4.81 16.79 0.80
CA VAL A 58 -3.38 16.90 1.12
C VAL A 58 -2.95 18.36 0.99
N GLY A 59 -3.15 19.12 2.08
CA GLY A 59 -2.81 20.54 2.13
C GLY A 59 -3.44 21.33 0.97
N LYS A 60 -2.64 22.15 0.27
CA LYS A 60 -3.08 22.95 -0.89
C LYS A 60 -2.66 22.36 -2.24
N THR A 61 -2.29 21.07 -2.28
CA THR A 61 -1.72 20.43 -3.48
C THR A 61 -2.78 20.09 -4.55
N GLY A 62 -4.05 20.08 -4.17
CA GLY A 62 -5.16 19.60 -5.01
C GLY A 62 -5.30 18.07 -5.03
N PHE A 63 -4.44 17.35 -4.30
CA PHE A 63 -4.63 15.91 -4.06
C PHE A 63 -5.56 15.68 -2.88
N GLU A 64 -6.25 14.55 -2.94
CA GLU A 64 -7.03 13.96 -1.88
C GLU A 64 -6.43 12.60 -1.54
N LEU A 65 -6.35 12.29 -0.25
CA LEU A 65 -5.88 11.02 0.22
C LEU A 65 -7.04 10.03 0.28
N LEU A 66 -6.91 8.94 -0.46
CA LEU A 66 -7.86 7.84 -0.48
C LEU A 66 -7.26 6.62 0.20
N GLU A 67 -8.12 5.89 0.89
CA GLU A 67 -7.83 4.59 1.45
C GLU A 67 -8.77 3.57 0.82
N LEU A 68 -8.24 2.50 0.24
CA LEU A 68 -9.02 1.54 -0.54
C LEU A 68 -8.42 0.13 -0.44
N PRO A 69 -9.22 -0.92 -0.64
CA PRO A 69 -8.69 -2.29 -0.72
C PRO A 69 -7.74 -2.44 -1.91
N GLY A 70 -6.60 -3.08 -1.69
CA GLY A 70 -5.63 -3.34 -2.75
C GLY A 70 -4.49 -4.25 -2.32
N ARG A 71 -3.84 -4.89 -3.30
CA ARG A 71 -2.65 -5.73 -3.05
C ARG A 71 -1.41 -4.91 -2.76
N SER A 72 -1.28 -3.76 -3.42
CA SER A 72 -0.20 -2.81 -3.23
C SER A 72 -0.69 -1.39 -3.55
N ALA A 73 -0.07 -0.38 -2.93
CA ALA A 73 -0.37 1.02 -3.23
C ALA A 73 0.01 1.40 -4.67
N ALA A 74 1.04 0.75 -5.24
CA ALA A 74 1.47 0.93 -6.62
C ALA A 74 0.41 0.46 -7.62
N ASP A 75 -0.13 -0.74 -7.43
CA ASP A 75 -1.19 -1.29 -8.29
C ASP A 75 -2.48 -0.50 -8.16
N ALA A 76 -2.84 -0.11 -6.93
CA ALA A 76 -4.01 0.74 -6.68
C ALA A 76 -3.88 2.10 -7.38
N ALA A 77 -2.71 2.75 -7.27
CA ALA A 77 -2.45 4.01 -7.98
C ALA A 77 -2.50 3.83 -9.51
N ALA A 78 -1.95 2.74 -10.05
CA ALA A 78 -2.03 2.44 -11.48
C ALA A 78 -3.48 2.23 -11.95
N SER A 79 -4.29 1.53 -11.16
CA SER A 79 -5.72 1.34 -11.42
C SER A 79 -6.48 2.66 -11.40
N LEU A 80 -6.23 3.51 -10.40
CA LEU A 80 -6.83 4.83 -10.29
C LEU A 80 -6.47 5.74 -11.47
N ARG A 81 -5.22 5.73 -11.95
CA ARG A 81 -4.80 6.52 -13.13
C ARG A 81 -5.56 6.14 -14.41
N ALA A 82 -6.04 4.91 -14.51
CA ALA A 82 -6.80 4.46 -15.67
C ALA A 82 -8.27 4.92 -15.66
N GLU A 83 -8.75 5.50 -14.55
CA GLU A 83 -10.12 5.97 -14.43
C GLU A 83 -10.34 7.30 -15.18
N PRO A 84 -11.43 7.44 -15.96
CA PRO A 84 -11.75 8.70 -16.61
C PRO A 84 -11.88 9.86 -15.61
N GLY A 85 -11.20 10.97 -15.88
CA GLY A 85 -11.24 12.17 -15.03
C GLY A 85 -10.33 12.11 -13.79
N VAL A 86 -9.51 11.07 -13.63
CA VAL A 86 -8.36 11.11 -12.72
C VAL A 86 -7.21 11.80 -13.43
N LEU A 87 -6.80 12.96 -12.90
CA LEU A 87 -5.70 13.74 -13.46
C LEU A 87 -4.35 13.16 -13.04
N ASN A 88 -4.27 12.64 -11.81
CA ASN A 88 -3.10 11.94 -11.29
C ASN A 88 -3.50 11.04 -10.12
N ALA A 89 -2.78 9.95 -9.90
CA ALA A 89 -2.84 9.16 -8.69
C ALA A 89 -1.44 8.62 -8.34
N GLU A 90 -1.07 8.61 -7.06
CA GLU A 90 0.27 8.23 -6.60
C GLU A 90 0.18 7.46 -5.29
N PRO A 91 1.01 6.42 -5.08
CA PRO A 91 1.10 5.74 -3.79
C PRO A 91 1.40 6.72 -2.67
N ASP A 92 0.76 6.57 -1.51
CA ASP A 92 1.14 7.28 -0.29
C ASP A 92 2.44 6.67 0.26
N ALA A 93 3.59 7.12 -0.25
CA ALA A 93 4.89 6.60 0.11
C ALA A 93 5.41 7.25 1.40
N HIS A 94 5.82 6.42 2.36
CA HIS A 94 6.50 6.89 3.55
C HIS A 94 7.99 7.10 3.26
N VAL A 95 8.47 8.34 3.41
CA VAL A 95 9.89 8.67 3.30
C VAL A 95 10.43 8.97 4.69
N SER A 96 11.44 8.22 5.12
CA SER A 96 12.18 8.46 6.36
C SER A 96 13.62 8.86 6.06
N LEU A 97 14.08 9.93 6.70
CA LEU A 97 15.49 10.32 6.71
C LEU A 97 16.12 9.81 8.00
N ALA A 98 17.21 9.06 7.87
CA ALA A 98 18.07 8.67 8.99
C ALA A 98 19.39 9.45 8.89
N PHE A 99 19.73 10.18 9.95
CA PHE A 99 21.01 10.86 10.06
C PHE A 99 21.91 10.06 10.99
N THR A 100 23.05 9.62 10.48
CA THR A 100 24.14 9.10 11.31
C THR A 100 25.21 10.19 11.38
N PRO A 101 25.46 10.77 12.56
CA PRO A 101 26.58 11.69 12.76
C PRO A 101 27.89 11.02 12.35
N ASN A 102 28.70 11.71 11.56
CA ASN A 102 30.00 11.22 11.08
C ASN A 102 31.17 11.62 12.01
N ASP A 103 30.87 12.29 13.13
CA ASP A 103 31.85 12.63 14.16
C ASP A 103 32.01 11.44 15.13
N PRO A 104 33.20 10.82 15.20
CA PRO A 104 33.47 9.72 16.13
C PRO A 104 33.24 10.07 17.60
N PHE A 105 33.28 11.36 17.94
CA PHE A 105 33.07 11.85 19.29
C PHE A 105 31.62 12.26 19.56
N TYR A 106 30.70 12.19 18.58
CA TYR A 106 29.31 12.63 18.73
C TYR A 106 28.60 12.00 19.94
N ALA A 107 28.81 10.70 20.17
CA ALA A 107 28.19 9.98 21.28
C ALA A 107 28.80 10.33 22.66
N THR A 108 30.02 10.84 22.68
CA THR A 108 30.77 11.20 23.90
C THR A 108 30.84 12.71 24.12
N ASP A 109 30.42 13.50 23.16
CA ASP A 109 30.39 14.95 23.25
C ASP A 109 29.31 15.35 24.27
N PRO A 110 29.71 15.95 25.41
CA PRO A 110 28.77 16.36 26.44
C PRO A 110 27.74 17.38 25.94
N PHE A 111 27.99 18.06 24.82
CA PHE A 111 27.06 19.02 24.21
C PHE A 111 26.11 18.37 23.18
N SER A 112 26.49 17.23 22.59
CA SER A 112 25.64 16.48 21.66
C SER A 112 24.78 15.42 22.34
N ALA A 113 25.26 14.85 23.45
CA ALA A 113 24.57 13.78 24.19
C ALA A 113 23.40 14.29 25.06
N ILE A 114 23.37 15.58 25.42
CA ILE A 114 22.28 16.21 26.18
C ILE A 114 21.18 16.67 25.21
N ALA A 115 20.52 15.73 24.54
CA ALA A 115 19.15 15.79 23.99
C ALA A 115 18.54 17.13 23.49
N ALA A 116 19.32 18.07 22.98
CA ALA A 116 18.82 19.32 22.39
C ALA A 116 19.85 19.77 21.37
N GLY A 117 19.69 19.34 20.11
CA GLY A 117 20.56 19.78 19.02
C GLY A 117 20.72 21.30 19.03
N GLU A 118 21.86 21.79 19.54
CA GLU A 118 22.14 23.22 19.78
C GLU A 118 22.50 23.98 18.50
N TRP A 119 22.05 23.51 17.34
CA TRP A 119 22.11 24.32 16.11
C TRP A 119 21.35 25.64 16.26
N GLY A 120 20.38 25.71 17.19
CA GLY A 120 19.64 26.93 17.53
C GLY A 120 20.35 27.90 18.47
N LEU A 121 21.24 27.43 19.36
CA LEU A 121 21.85 28.28 20.40
C LEU A 121 23.03 29.13 19.89
N ARG A 122 23.70 28.70 18.82
CA ARG A 122 24.86 29.44 18.26
C ARG A 122 24.51 30.66 17.42
N LYS A 123 23.24 30.92 17.10
CA LYS A 123 22.83 32.12 16.35
C LYS A 123 22.46 33.33 17.21
N ALA A 124 22.34 33.17 18.54
CA ALA A 124 21.95 34.26 19.43
C ALA A 124 23.14 35.08 19.99
N MET A 125 24.37 34.78 19.59
CA MET A 125 25.57 35.53 19.94
C MET A 125 26.25 36.10 18.70
N VAL A 126 25.57 37.00 17.98
CA VAL A 126 26.20 38.07 17.18
C VAL A 126 25.29 39.30 17.24
#